data_AF-A0A6Q2ZGF4-F1
#
_entry.id   AF-A0A6Q2ZGF4-F1
#
_cell.length_a   1.000
_cell.length_b   1.000
_cell.length_c   1.000
_cell.angle_alpha   90.00
_cell.angle_beta   90.00
_cell.angle_gamma   90.00
#
_symmetry.space_group_name_H-M   'P 1'
#
loop_
_entity.id
_entity.type
_entity.pdbx_description
1 polymer ?
#
loop_
_entity_poly.entity_id
_entity_poly.type
_entity_poly.pdbx_seq_one_letter_code
_entity_poly.pdbx_strand_id
1 'polypeptide(L)'
;MRFKPPPPNSEIGWRVEFRPMEVQLTDFENSAYVVFIVLLTRVILSYKLDFLIPLSKVDENMKVAQKRNAVQTGMFYFRKDIYKGCNPVLDGSSAAQNGLDNEGDNDYTLMSIDTIINGKEGVFQGLIPILNCYLENMEVDVDTRCTILNYLKLIKRRASGELMTMAKWMREFVDKHPEYKQDSVITDKINYDLLRKCDSIAKGDERCPELLGDPVNRGK
;
A
#
# COMPACT_ATOMS: atom_id res chain seq x y z
N MET A 1 6.61 13.08 -3.43
CA MET A 1 5.69 13.45 -4.53
C MET A 1 6.38 14.47 -5.42
N ARG A 2 6.02 14.56 -6.70
CA ARG A 2 6.46 15.66 -7.57
C ARG A 2 5.29 16.23 -8.34
N PHE A 3 5.07 17.54 -8.22
CA PHE A 3 4.11 18.26 -9.04
C PHE A 3 4.79 18.64 -10.36
N LYS A 4 4.15 18.31 -11.49
CA LYS A 4 4.73 18.50 -12.82
C LYS A 4 3.82 19.45 -13.62
N PRO A 5 4.30 20.65 -13.97
CA PRO A 5 3.55 21.57 -14.81
C PRO A 5 3.35 20.99 -16.23
N PRO A 6 2.31 21.45 -16.94
CA PRO A 6 2.13 21.10 -18.34
C PRO A 6 3.33 21.60 -19.17
N PRO A 7 3.88 20.79 -20.08
CA PRO A 7 4.89 21.26 -21.02
C PRO A 7 4.32 22.36 -21.93
N PRO A 8 5.10 23.38 -22.32
CA PRO A 8 4.67 24.34 -23.33
C PRO A 8 4.25 23.64 -24.62
N ASN A 9 3.17 24.12 -25.25
CA ASN A 9 2.65 23.61 -26.53
C ASN A 9 2.29 22.10 -26.52
N SER A 10 1.86 21.57 -25.38
CA SER A 10 1.41 20.18 -25.25
C SER A 10 -0.03 20.13 -24.70
N GLU A 11 -0.79 19.14 -25.15
CA GLU A 11 -2.13 18.82 -24.61
C GLU A 11 -2.06 18.18 -23.20
N ILE A 12 -0.86 17.84 -22.72
CA ILE A 12 -0.66 17.20 -21.42
C ILE A 12 -0.92 18.20 -20.29
N GLY A 13 -1.89 17.90 -19.42
CA GLY A 13 -2.23 18.71 -18.25
C GLY A 13 -1.24 18.61 -17.07
N TRP A 14 -1.66 19.17 -15.93
CA TRP A 14 -0.96 19.06 -14.65
C TRP A 14 -0.89 17.62 -14.19
N ARG A 15 0.27 17.20 -13.69
CA ARG A 15 0.50 15.82 -13.25
C ARG A 15 1.12 15.76 -11.88
N VAL A 16 0.84 14.65 -11.20
CA VAL A 16 1.45 14.30 -9.92
C VAL A 16 2.20 12.99 -10.10
N GLU A 17 3.45 12.97 -9.65
CA GLU A 17 4.30 11.78 -9.67
C GLU A 17 4.42 11.20 -8.25
N PHE A 18 3.99 9.95 -8.09
CA PHE A 18 4.17 9.16 -6.88
C PHE A 18 5.50 8.40 -6.96
N ARG A 19 6.42 8.73 -6.06
CA ARG A 19 7.83 8.26 -6.04
C ARG A 19 8.24 7.31 -4.90
N PRO A 20 7.46 7.14 -3.79
CA PRO A 20 7.90 6.29 -2.68
C PRO A 20 8.00 4.78 -2.95
N MET A 21 7.43 4.24 -4.04
CA MET A 21 7.37 2.79 -4.22
C MET A 21 8.74 2.18 -4.53
N GLU A 22 9.12 1.15 -3.76
CA GLU A 22 10.26 0.29 -4.09
C GLU A 22 9.89 -0.69 -5.21
N VAL A 23 10.84 -0.95 -6.12
CA VAL A 23 10.66 -1.98 -7.16
C VAL A 23 10.60 -3.37 -6.53
N GLN A 24 9.71 -4.20 -7.04
CA GLN A 24 9.51 -5.58 -6.59
C GLN A 24 10.10 -6.58 -7.59
N LEU A 25 10.22 -7.82 -7.15
CA LEU A 25 10.91 -8.87 -7.91
C LEU A 25 10.18 -9.25 -9.20
N THR A 26 8.85 -9.31 -9.16
CA THR A 26 8.02 -9.73 -10.30
C THR A 26 7.19 -8.59 -10.89
N ASP A 27 6.90 -8.69 -12.19
CA ASP A 27 5.99 -7.77 -12.88
C ASP A 27 4.58 -7.80 -12.28
N PHE A 28 4.15 -8.95 -11.74
CA PHE A 28 2.88 -9.09 -11.04
C PHE A 28 2.81 -8.18 -9.80
N GLU A 29 3.84 -8.22 -8.94
CA GLU A 29 3.90 -7.38 -7.75
C GLU A 29 3.97 -5.89 -8.10
N ASN A 30 4.82 -5.53 -9.08
CA ASN A 30 4.95 -4.15 -9.56
C ASN A 30 3.62 -3.64 -10.12
N SER A 31 2.93 -4.45 -10.93
CA SER A 31 1.60 -4.14 -11.46
C SER A 31 0.57 -3.97 -10.36
N ALA A 32 0.60 -4.81 -9.32
CA ALA A 32 -0.32 -4.70 -8.20
C ALA A 32 -0.22 -3.35 -7.49
N TYR A 33 1.01 -2.89 -7.22
CA TYR A 33 1.25 -1.60 -6.59
C TYR A 33 0.88 -0.42 -7.49
N VAL A 34 1.17 -0.49 -8.80
CA VAL A 34 0.76 0.55 -9.76
C VAL A 34 -0.76 0.66 -9.83
N VAL A 35 -1.47 -0.46 -9.99
CA VAL A 35 -2.93 -0.51 -10.05
C VAL A 35 -3.54 0.01 -8.74
N PHE A 36 -2.97 -0.35 -7.59
CA PHE A 36 -3.42 0.16 -6.30
C PHE A 36 -3.34 1.69 -6.20
N ILE A 37 -2.23 2.31 -6.62
CA ILE A 37 -2.09 3.77 -6.59
C ILE A 37 -3.06 4.44 -7.59
N VAL A 38 -3.24 3.86 -8.78
CA VAL A 38 -4.21 4.36 -9.77
C VAL A 38 -5.64 4.29 -9.22
N LEU A 39 -6.04 3.18 -8.62
CA LEU A 39 -7.36 3.04 -8.00
C LEU A 39 -7.53 3.99 -6.82
N LEU A 40 -6.51 4.10 -5.96
CA LEU A 40 -6.56 4.96 -4.78
C LEU A 40 -6.73 6.43 -5.18
N THR A 41 -6.01 6.89 -6.21
CA THR A 41 -6.15 8.27 -6.70
C THR A 41 -7.53 8.53 -7.31
N ARG A 42 -8.10 7.56 -8.04
CA ARG A 42 -9.48 7.66 -8.54
C ARG A 42 -10.49 7.75 -7.41
N VAL A 43 -10.35 6.90 -6.39
CA VAL A 43 -11.21 6.87 -5.21
C VAL A 43 -11.13 8.18 -4.43
N ILE A 44 -9.92 8.71 -4.20
CA ILE A 44 -9.73 10.01 -3.55
C ILE A 44 -10.53 11.11 -4.27
N LEU A 45 -10.46 11.15 -5.61
CA LEU A 45 -11.15 12.17 -6.40
C LEU A 45 -12.66 11.94 -6.47
N SER A 46 -13.10 10.70 -6.67
CA SER A 46 -14.51 10.34 -6.80
C SER A 46 -15.28 10.53 -5.50
N TYR A 47 -14.70 10.13 -4.38
CA TYR A 47 -15.33 10.25 -3.06
C TYR A 47 -14.93 11.53 -2.31
N LYS A 48 -14.10 12.39 -2.92
CA LYS A 48 -13.57 13.62 -2.34
C LYS A 48 -12.93 13.40 -0.96
N LEU A 49 -12.20 12.29 -0.82
CA LEU A 49 -11.59 11.90 0.45
C LEU A 49 -10.51 12.90 0.86
N ASP A 50 -10.49 13.24 2.14
CA ASP A 50 -9.50 14.11 2.74
C ASP A 50 -8.50 13.27 3.55
N PHE A 51 -7.22 13.36 3.20
CA PHE A 51 -6.11 12.66 3.89
C PHE A 51 -5.15 13.65 4.57
N LEU A 52 -5.54 14.92 4.71
CA LEU A 52 -4.67 15.94 5.29
C LEU A 52 -4.35 15.63 6.76
N ILE A 53 -3.05 15.66 7.06
CA ILE A 53 -2.46 15.63 8.40
C ILE A 53 -1.28 16.63 8.43
N PRO A 54 -0.81 17.09 9.61
CA PRO A 54 0.33 17.98 9.70
C PRO A 54 1.58 17.39 9.04
N LEU A 55 2.35 18.22 8.33
CA LEU A 55 3.57 17.78 7.63
C LEU A 55 4.59 17.15 8.60
N SER A 56 4.70 17.66 9.83
CA SER A 56 5.55 17.07 10.87
C SER A 56 5.21 15.60 11.15
N LYS A 57 3.94 15.21 11.06
CA LYS A 57 3.48 13.81 11.23
C LYS A 57 3.80 12.96 10.02
N VAL A 58 3.81 13.54 8.82
CA VAL A 58 4.34 12.88 7.62
C VAL A 58 5.84 12.62 7.76
N ASP A 59 6.61 13.57 8.28
CA ASP A 59 8.05 13.40 8.50
C ASP A 59 8.35 12.33 9.56
N GLU A 60 7.57 12.28 10.65
CA GLU A 60 7.64 11.22 11.65
C GLU A 60 7.32 9.85 11.03
N ASN A 61 6.28 9.76 10.19
CA ASN A 61 5.95 8.54 9.45
C ASN A 61 7.10 8.08 8.55
N MET A 62 7.77 9.00 7.85
CA MET A 62 8.91 8.68 6.99
C MET A 62 10.07 8.06 7.79
N LYS A 63 10.33 8.56 9.00
CA LYS A 63 11.35 7.98 9.91
C LYS A 63 10.95 6.57 10.38
N VAL A 64 9.67 6.34 10.67
CA VAL A 64 9.16 5.02 11.06
C VAL A 64 9.24 4.03 9.89
N ALA A 65 8.88 4.46 8.67
CA ALA A 65 8.84 3.64 7.47
C ALA A 65 10.19 2.98 7.13
N GLN A 66 11.31 3.62 7.49
CA GLN A 66 12.66 3.12 7.24
C GLN A 66 13.11 2.05 8.25
N LYS A 67 12.38 1.83 9.35
CA LYS A 67 12.77 0.85 10.36
C LYS A 67 12.58 -0.58 9.83
N ARG A 68 13.48 -1.49 10.24
CA ARG A 68 13.35 -2.92 9.93
C ARG A 68 11.99 -3.42 10.42
N ASN A 69 11.27 -4.11 9.53
CA ASN A 69 9.95 -4.68 9.78
C ASN A 69 8.82 -3.67 10.07
N ALA A 70 8.98 -2.40 9.69
CA ALA A 70 7.99 -1.35 9.94
C ALA A 70 6.58 -1.64 9.38
N VAL A 71 6.47 -2.44 8.31
CA VAL A 71 5.16 -2.87 7.80
C VAL A 71 4.36 -3.66 8.85
N GLN A 72 5.03 -4.50 9.64
CA GLN A 72 4.37 -5.37 10.63
C GLN A 72 4.28 -4.73 12.02
N THR A 73 5.29 -3.95 12.41
CA THR A 73 5.42 -3.43 13.79
C THR A 73 5.32 -1.92 13.91
N GLY A 74 5.41 -1.20 12.79
CA GLY A 74 5.35 0.26 12.76
C GLY A 74 3.93 0.77 12.97
N MET A 75 3.84 1.91 13.65
CA MET A 75 2.61 2.67 13.80
C MET A 75 2.78 4.01 13.09
N PHE A 76 1.79 4.39 12.30
CA PHE A 76 1.85 5.55 11.41
C PHE A 76 0.69 6.49 11.71
N TYR A 77 0.98 7.78 11.77
CA TYR A 77 -0.03 8.82 11.86
C TYR A 77 -0.90 8.80 10.61
N PHE A 78 -2.19 8.60 10.81
CA PHE A 78 -3.16 8.49 9.75
C PHE A 78 -4.47 9.17 10.18
N ARG A 79 -5.18 9.76 9.23
CA ARG A 79 -6.43 10.47 9.53
C ARG A 79 -7.50 9.47 9.99
N LYS A 80 -8.24 9.83 11.04
CA LYS A 80 -9.31 9.00 11.61
C LYS A 80 -10.52 8.94 10.67
N ASP A 81 -11.00 10.11 10.27
CA ASP A 81 -12.14 10.29 9.38
C ASP A 81 -11.71 11.01 8.11
N ILE A 82 -11.71 10.26 7.01
CA ILE A 82 -11.32 10.72 5.68
C ILE A 82 -12.49 11.24 4.84
N TYR A 83 -13.72 11.14 5.36
CA TYR A 83 -14.92 11.68 4.71
C TYR A 83 -15.28 13.07 5.25
N LYS A 84 -14.76 13.44 6.42
CA LYS A 84 -14.90 14.77 7.02
C LYS A 84 -14.29 15.85 6.10
N GLY A 85 -15.15 16.64 5.46
CA GLY A 85 -14.79 17.59 4.40
C GLY A 85 -15.65 17.46 3.13
N CYS A 86 -16.31 16.32 2.94
CA CYS A 86 -17.38 16.13 1.98
C CYS A 86 -18.67 16.79 2.49
N ASN A 87 -18.81 18.11 2.33
CA ASN A 87 -20.14 18.73 2.36
C ASN A 87 -20.69 18.79 0.92
N PRO A 88 -21.45 17.79 0.45
CA PRO A 88 -22.59 18.11 -0.38
C PRO A 88 -23.64 18.72 0.57
N VAL A 89 -23.94 20.00 0.36
CA VAL A 89 -25.31 20.46 0.62
C VAL A 89 -26.23 19.41 0.00
N LEU A 90 -27.20 18.89 0.76
CA LEU A 90 -28.15 17.79 0.49
C LEU A 90 -27.91 16.57 1.40
N ASP A 91 -28.36 16.60 2.66
CA ASP A 91 -29.72 16.17 3.01
C ASP A 91 -30.07 16.66 4.42
N GLY A 92 -31.31 17.11 4.59
CA GLY A 92 -31.82 17.60 5.86
C GLY A 92 -32.07 16.46 6.83
N SER A 93 -31.87 16.75 8.12
CA SER A 93 -32.26 15.93 9.29
C SER A 93 -31.17 15.02 9.87
N SER A 94 -30.16 15.64 10.47
CA SER A 94 -29.70 15.25 11.80
C SER A 94 -29.30 16.51 12.55
N ALA A 95 -29.72 16.60 13.81
CA ALA A 95 -29.73 17.82 14.59
C ALA A 95 -28.35 18.50 14.66
N ALA A 96 -28.39 19.84 14.63
CA ALA A 96 -27.29 20.68 15.05
C ALA A 96 -26.75 20.20 16.41
N GLN A 97 -25.54 19.65 16.40
CA GLN A 97 -24.67 19.74 17.56
C GLN A 97 -23.66 20.84 17.25
N ASN A 98 -23.85 21.92 18.00
CA ASN A 98 -22.99 23.07 18.08
C ASN A 98 -21.51 22.69 18.02
N GLY A 99 -20.74 23.49 17.28
CA GLY A 99 -19.29 23.54 17.38
C GLY A 99 -18.87 23.77 18.82
N LEU A 100 -18.53 22.67 19.48
CA LEU A 100 -17.51 22.66 20.52
C LEU A 100 -16.30 22.08 19.82
N ASP A 101 -15.41 22.98 19.40
CA ASP A 101 -14.04 22.65 19.11
C ASP A 101 -13.48 21.96 20.37
N ASN A 102 -13.47 20.63 20.36
CA ASN A 102 -12.65 19.87 21.29
C ASN A 102 -11.21 20.15 20.89
N GLU A 103 -10.61 21.18 21.50
CA GLU A 103 -9.21 21.62 21.42
C GLU A 103 -8.15 20.54 21.84
N GLY A 104 -8.48 19.26 21.73
CA GLY A 104 -7.59 18.16 22.09
C GLY A 104 -7.68 16.90 21.23
N ASP A 105 -8.67 16.76 20.34
CA ASP A 105 -8.78 15.56 19.50
C ASP A 105 -8.28 15.83 18.09
N ASN A 106 -7.00 15.55 17.86
CA ASN A 106 -6.43 15.59 16.53
C ASN A 106 -7.24 14.69 15.58
N ASP A 107 -7.54 15.17 14.36
CA ASP A 107 -8.24 14.39 13.32
C ASP A 107 -7.42 13.18 12.82
N TYR A 108 -6.27 12.88 13.43
CA TYR A 108 -5.39 11.77 13.10
C TYR A 108 -5.02 10.94 14.34
N THR A 109 -4.65 9.68 14.12
CA THR A 109 -4.21 8.73 15.14
C THR A 109 -3.12 7.81 14.61
N LEU A 110 -2.46 7.07 15.50
CA LEU A 110 -1.49 6.05 15.12
C LEU A 110 -2.21 4.76 14.71
N MET A 111 -1.90 4.24 13.53
CA MET A 111 -2.45 2.99 13.00
C MET A 111 -1.34 2.09 12.43
N SER A 112 -1.51 0.77 12.52
CA SER A 112 -0.64 -0.17 11.82
C SER A 112 -0.92 -0.13 10.31
N ILE A 113 0.02 -0.60 9.49
CA ILE A 113 -0.23 -0.74 8.03
C ILE A 113 -1.39 -1.70 7.77
N ASP A 114 -1.52 -2.77 8.54
CA ASP A 114 -2.67 -3.68 8.46
C ASP A 114 -4.00 -2.94 8.68
N THR A 115 -4.08 -2.10 9.72
CA THR A 115 -5.27 -1.29 9.98
C THR A 115 -5.56 -0.30 8.84
N ILE A 116 -4.52 0.38 8.33
CA ILE A 116 -4.69 1.36 7.24
C ILE A 116 -5.15 0.67 5.95
N ILE A 117 -4.58 -0.49 5.60
CA ILE A 117 -4.85 -1.18 4.33
C ILE A 117 -6.13 -2.01 4.42
N ASN A 118 -6.27 -2.84 5.44
CA ASN A 118 -7.34 -3.83 5.57
C ASN A 118 -8.52 -3.36 6.42
N GLY A 119 -8.33 -2.31 7.21
CA GLY A 119 -9.32 -1.81 8.14
C GLY A 119 -9.28 -2.49 9.49
N LYS A 120 -9.96 -1.89 10.46
CA LYS A 120 -10.21 -2.46 11.78
C LYS A 120 -11.52 -1.87 12.30
N GLU A 121 -12.44 -2.74 12.69
CA GLU A 121 -13.76 -2.35 13.18
C GLU A 121 -13.66 -1.33 14.32
N GLY A 122 -14.48 -0.28 14.25
CA GLY A 122 -14.48 0.82 15.21
C GLY A 122 -13.25 1.75 15.14
N VAL A 123 -12.29 1.50 14.24
CA VAL A 123 -11.06 2.31 14.12
C VAL A 123 -10.95 2.97 12.76
N PHE A 124 -10.97 2.19 11.67
CA PHE A 124 -10.84 2.71 10.31
C PHE A 124 -11.38 1.69 9.31
N GLN A 125 -12.04 2.17 8.25
CA GLN A 125 -12.65 1.31 7.23
C GLN A 125 -11.61 0.48 6.46
N GLY A 126 -10.40 1.03 6.25
CA GLY A 126 -9.35 0.42 5.45
C GLY A 126 -9.40 0.84 3.98
N LEU A 127 -8.22 1.06 3.38
CA LEU A 127 -8.12 1.48 1.99
C LEU A 127 -8.64 0.42 1.01
N ILE A 128 -8.34 -0.87 1.22
CA ILE A 128 -8.82 -1.96 0.34
C ILE A 128 -10.35 -2.09 0.37
N PRO A 129 -11.02 -2.10 1.54
CA PRO A 129 -12.48 -2.06 1.60
C PRO A 129 -13.09 -0.89 0.83
N ILE A 130 -12.50 0.32 0.93
CA ILE A 130 -12.98 1.49 0.15
C ILE A 130 -12.79 1.27 -1.35
N LEU A 131 -11.63 0.76 -1.78
CA LEU A 131 -11.37 0.44 -3.19
C LEU A 131 -12.36 -0.59 -3.74
N ASN A 132 -12.71 -1.61 -2.96
CA ASN A 132 -13.69 -2.62 -3.37
C ASN A 132 -15.09 -2.02 -3.57
N CYS A 133 -15.54 -1.14 -2.66
CA CYS A 133 -16.81 -0.41 -2.80
C CYS A 133 -16.82 0.47 -4.08
N TYR A 134 -15.68 1.10 -4.41
CA TYR A 134 -15.56 1.84 -5.66
C TYR A 134 -15.67 0.94 -6.89
N LEU A 135 -15.00 -0.21 -6.90
CA LEU A 135 -15.04 -1.17 -8.00
C LEU A 135 -16.42 -1.81 -8.20
N GLU A 136 -17.27 -1.89 -7.16
CA GLU A 136 -18.64 -2.39 -7.28
C GLU A 136 -19.52 -1.48 -8.15
N ASN A 137 -19.22 -0.18 -8.19
CA ASN A 137 -19.95 0.81 -8.97
C ASN A 137 -19.36 1.06 -10.36
N MET A 138 -18.28 0.34 -10.72
CA MET A 138 -17.65 0.46 -12.02
C MET A 138 -18.06 -0.70 -12.94
N GLU A 139 -18.38 -0.36 -14.19
CA GLU A 139 -18.53 -1.34 -15.26
C GLU A 139 -17.14 -1.83 -15.69
N VAL A 140 -16.73 -2.98 -15.16
CA VAL A 140 -15.46 -3.65 -15.46
C VAL A 140 -15.76 -5.10 -15.80
N ASP A 141 -15.14 -5.62 -16.85
CA ASP A 141 -15.29 -7.03 -17.23
C ASP A 141 -14.77 -7.96 -16.13
N VAL A 142 -15.26 -9.20 -16.15
CA VAL A 142 -15.02 -10.18 -15.09
C VAL A 142 -13.52 -10.51 -14.97
N ASP A 143 -12.80 -10.65 -16.08
CA ASP A 143 -11.40 -11.06 -16.09
C ASP A 143 -10.49 -9.95 -15.54
N THR A 144 -10.76 -8.70 -15.91
CA THR A 144 -10.09 -7.52 -15.36
C THR A 144 -10.39 -7.40 -13.86
N ARG A 145 -11.65 -7.58 -13.45
CA ARG A 145 -12.03 -7.54 -12.03
C ARG A 145 -11.32 -8.62 -11.22
N CYS A 146 -11.27 -9.86 -11.70
CA CYS A 146 -10.52 -10.94 -11.05
C CYS A 146 -9.03 -10.62 -10.95
N THR A 147 -8.43 -10.00 -11.97
CA THR A 147 -7.03 -9.59 -11.96
C THR A 147 -6.76 -8.51 -10.91
N ILE A 148 -7.61 -7.47 -10.86
CA ILE A 148 -7.54 -6.43 -9.83
C ILE A 148 -7.68 -7.02 -8.43
N LEU A 149 -8.62 -7.93 -8.21
CA LEU A 149 -8.80 -8.58 -6.91
C LEU A 149 -7.57 -9.38 -6.47
N ASN A 150 -6.88 -10.05 -7.41
CA ASN A 150 -5.62 -10.74 -7.11
C ASN A 150 -4.50 -9.75 -6.72
N TYR A 151 -4.42 -8.59 -7.38
CA TYR A 151 -3.49 -7.53 -6.99
C TYR A 151 -3.78 -6.98 -5.58
N LEU A 152 -5.04 -6.66 -5.28
CA LEU A 152 -5.43 -6.19 -3.96
C LEU A 152 -5.20 -7.27 -2.89
N LYS A 153 -5.41 -8.55 -3.21
CA LYS A 153 -5.12 -9.68 -2.32
C LYS A 153 -3.64 -9.74 -1.93
N LEU A 154 -2.72 -9.52 -2.86
CA LEU A 154 -1.28 -9.44 -2.54
C LEU A 154 -1.01 -8.35 -1.50
N ILE A 155 -1.53 -7.14 -1.71
CA ILE A 155 -1.31 -5.99 -0.83
C ILE A 155 -1.93 -6.23 0.55
N LYS A 156 -3.15 -6.76 0.59
CA LYS A 156 -3.85 -7.16 1.83
C LYS A 156 -3.00 -8.11 2.67
N ARG A 157 -2.50 -9.18 2.06
CA ARG A 157 -1.73 -10.23 2.74
C ARG A 157 -0.35 -9.75 3.18
N ARG A 158 0.26 -8.79 2.47
CA ARG A 158 1.50 -8.14 2.92
C ARG A 158 1.28 -7.21 4.09
N ALA A 159 0.19 -6.44 4.07
CA ALA A 159 -0.17 -5.54 5.15
C ALA A 159 -0.47 -6.30 6.45
N SER A 160 -1.16 -7.43 6.37
CA SER A 160 -1.43 -8.31 7.53
C SER A 160 -0.22 -9.11 7.99
N GLY A 161 0.83 -9.18 7.17
CA GLY A 161 2.02 -9.97 7.44
C GLY A 161 1.91 -11.47 7.12
N GLU A 162 0.80 -11.90 6.50
CA GLU A 162 0.62 -13.25 5.97
C GLU A 162 1.63 -13.56 4.85
N LEU A 163 1.94 -12.56 4.01
CA LEU A 163 3.03 -12.61 3.04
C LEU A 163 4.18 -11.72 3.48
N MET A 164 5.40 -12.15 3.18
CA MET A 164 6.60 -11.36 3.42
C MET A 164 6.68 -10.18 2.46
N THR A 165 7.29 -9.09 2.92
CA THR A 165 7.86 -8.09 2.01
C THR A 165 9.14 -8.64 1.39
N MET A 166 9.50 -8.15 0.22
CA MET A 166 10.77 -8.51 -0.45
C MET A 166 11.97 -8.31 0.50
N ALA A 167 12.02 -7.18 1.21
CA ALA A 167 13.05 -6.89 2.19
C ALA A 167 13.09 -7.89 3.37
N LYS A 168 11.94 -8.38 3.85
CA LYS A 168 11.90 -9.43 4.89
C LYS A 168 12.41 -10.75 4.34
N TRP A 169 11.95 -11.14 3.16
CA TRP A 169 12.35 -12.36 2.49
C TRP A 169 13.86 -12.41 2.24
N MET A 170 14.48 -11.34 1.70
CA MET A 170 15.93 -11.28 1.51
C MET A 170 16.70 -11.46 2.81
N ARG A 171 16.25 -10.81 3.89
CA ARG A 171 16.89 -10.94 5.20
C ARG A 171 16.80 -12.36 5.72
N GLU A 172 15.64 -13.01 5.58
CA GLU A 172 15.49 -14.42 5.97
C GLU A 172 16.31 -15.37 5.10
N PHE A 173 16.45 -15.08 3.80
CA PHE A 173 17.31 -15.84 2.91
C PHE A 173 18.77 -15.77 3.38
N VAL A 174 19.29 -14.57 3.62
CA VAL A 174 20.68 -14.36 4.09
C VAL A 174 20.88 -14.99 5.46
N ASP A 175 19.96 -14.77 6.40
CA ASP A 175 20.06 -15.28 7.78
C ASP A 175 20.13 -16.81 7.84
N LYS A 176 19.41 -17.50 6.94
CA LYS A 176 19.39 -18.96 6.82
C LYS A 176 20.47 -19.52 5.89
N HIS A 177 21.30 -18.68 5.29
CA HIS A 177 22.31 -19.13 4.33
C HIS A 177 23.44 -19.89 5.05
N PRO A 178 23.87 -21.08 4.57
CA PRO A 178 24.87 -21.91 5.27
C PRO A 178 26.21 -21.23 5.54
N GLU A 179 26.63 -20.31 4.66
CA GLU A 179 27.87 -19.55 4.82
C GLU A 179 27.73 -18.29 5.69
N TYR A 180 26.51 -17.92 6.10
CA TYR A 180 26.31 -16.70 6.88
C TYR A 180 26.78 -16.90 8.33
N LYS A 181 27.69 -16.04 8.78
CA LYS A 181 28.36 -16.17 10.07
C LYS A 181 27.74 -15.34 11.18
N GLN A 182 26.51 -14.86 10.98
CA GLN A 182 25.80 -13.99 11.92
C GLN A 182 26.58 -12.68 12.23
N ASP A 183 27.36 -12.21 11.26
CA ASP A 183 28.27 -11.07 11.37
C ASP A 183 27.81 -9.85 10.54
N SER A 184 26.59 -9.91 9.97
CA SER A 184 26.04 -8.90 9.05
C SER A 184 26.83 -8.69 7.77
N VAL A 185 27.70 -9.64 7.40
CA VAL A 185 28.47 -9.60 6.16
C VAL A 185 27.82 -10.49 5.10
N ILE A 186 27.57 -9.92 3.92
CA ILE A 186 27.11 -10.66 2.74
C ILE A 186 28.33 -10.92 1.87
N THR A 187 28.78 -12.18 1.81
CA THR A 187 29.89 -12.59 0.94
C THR A 187 29.44 -12.69 -0.52
N ASP A 188 30.39 -12.72 -1.45
CA ASP A 188 30.11 -12.90 -2.88
C ASP A 188 29.27 -14.15 -3.17
N LYS A 189 29.50 -15.22 -2.41
CA LYS A 189 28.76 -16.47 -2.52
C LYS A 189 27.31 -16.31 -2.06
N ILE A 190 27.07 -15.71 -0.89
CA ILE A 190 25.71 -15.40 -0.41
C ILE A 190 24.97 -14.51 -1.42
N ASN A 191 25.65 -13.48 -1.92
CA ASN A 191 25.07 -12.56 -2.91
C ASN A 191 24.73 -13.27 -4.22
N TYR A 192 25.64 -14.10 -4.73
CA TYR A 192 25.39 -14.90 -5.94
C TYR A 192 24.17 -15.82 -5.77
N ASP A 193 24.09 -16.56 -4.66
CA ASP A 193 22.97 -17.48 -4.41
C ASP A 193 21.64 -16.73 -4.25
N LEU A 194 21.64 -15.57 -3.58
CA LEU A 194 20.48 -14.69 -3.48
C LEU A 194 20.01 -14.20 -4.86
N LEU A 195 20.91 -13.68 -5.68
CA LEU A 195 20.56 -13.16 -7.01
C LEU A 195 20.11 -14.27 -7.96
N ARG A 196 20.71 -15.46 -7.89
CA ARG A 196 20.25 -16.64 -8.62
C ARG A 196 18.84 -17.06 -8.17
N LYS A 197 18.56 -17.02 -6.87
CA LYS A 197 17.22 -17.29 -6.34
C LYS A 197 16.19 -16.29 -6.86
N CYS A 198 16.53 -15.00 -6.85
CA CYS A 198 15.71 -13.93 -7.41
C CYS A 198 15.41 -14.17 -8.90
N ASP A 199 16.43 -14.50 -9.71
CA ASP A 199 16.28 -14.78 -11.15
C ASP A 199 15.31 -15.95 -11.41
N SER A 200 15.47 -17.06 -10.69
CA SER A 200 14.58 -18.23 -10.82
C SER A 200 13.13 -17.89 -10.44
N ILE A 201 12.91 -17.11 -9.38
CA ILE A 201 11.57 -16.69 -8.97
C ILE A 201 10.96 -15.74 -10.00
N ALA A 202 11.73 -14.76 -10.50
CA ALA A 202 11.26 -13.77 -11.47
C ALA A 202 10.85 -14.41 -12.80
N LYS A 203 11.54 -15.48 -13.22
CA LYS A 203 11.21 -16.27 -14.42
C LYS A 203 10.06 -17.25 -14.21
N GLY A 204 9.66 -17.52 -12.96
CA GLY A 204 8.67 -18.52 -12.61
C GLY A 204 9.20 -19.97 -12.64
N ASP A 205 10.52 -20.16 -12.71
CA ASP A 205 11.18 -21.46 -12.63
C ASP A 205 11.09 -22.05 -11.21
N GLU A 206 10.97 -21.18 -10.20
CA GLU A 206 10.84 -21.57 -8.80
C GLU A 206 9.67 -20.86 -8.10
N ARG A 207 8.91 -21.60 -7.31
CA ARG A 207 7.81 -21.06 -6.49
C ARG A 207 8.36 -20.47 -5.20
N CYS A 208 7.75 -19.36 -4.77
CA CYS A 208 8.03 -18.72 -3.49
C CYS A 208 6.72 -18.31 -2.80
N PRO A 209 5.98 -19.27 -2.21
CA PRO A 209 4.67 -19.01 -1.59
C PRO A 209 4.72 -17.99 -0.45
N GLU A 210 5.85 -17.89 0.27
CA GLU A 210 6.04 -16.91 1.35
C GLU A 210 6.10 -15.46 0.86
N LEU A 211 6.49 -15.23 -0.41
CA LEU A 211 6.61 -13.91 -1.02
C LEU A 211 5.42 -13.56 -1.92
N LEU A 212 4.95 -14.55 -2.70
CA LEU A 212 3.96 -14.39 -3.77
C LEU A 212 2.60 -15.01 -3.41
N GLY A 213 2.56 -15.92 -2.44
CA GLY A 213 1.41 -16.77 -2.18
C GLY A 213 1.28 -17.91 -3.19
N ASP A 214 0.32 -18.80 -2.95
CA ASP A 214 -0.04 -19.81 -3.93
C ASP A 214 -0.85 -19.18 -5.06
N PRO A 215 -0.48 -19.40 -6.34
CA PRO A 215 -1.31 -18.98 -7.45
C PRO A 215 -2.66 -19.71 -7.35
N VAL A 216 -3.75 -18.93 -7.37
CA VAL A 216 -5.07 -19.50 -7.67
C VAL A 216 -4.98 -19.98 -9.11
N ASN A 217 -4.95 -21.29 -9.32
CA ASN A 217 -4.83 -21.96 -10.62
C ASN A 217 -5.53 -21.14 -11.73
N ARG A 218 -4.76 -20.45 -12.56
CA ARG A 218 -5.18 -20.17 -13.93
C ARG A 218 -4.81 -21.42 -14.70
N GLY A 219 -5.76 -22.35 -14.77
CA GLY A 219 -5.67 -23.45 -15.72
C GLY A 219 -5.33 -22.87 -17.09
N LYS A 220 -4.35 -23.47 -17.77
CA LYS A 220 -4.17 -23.26 -19.20
C LYS A 220 -5.38 -23.76 -19.95
#